data_AF-A0A3R7F049-F1
#
_entry.id   AF-A0A3R7F049-F1
#
_cell.length_a   1.000
_cell.length_b   1.000
_cell.length_c   1.000
_cell.angle_alpha   90.00
_cell.angle_beta   90.00
_cell.angle_gamma   90.00
#
_symmetry.space_group_name_H-M   'P 1'
#
loop_
_entity.id
_entity.type
_entity.pdbx_description
1 polymer ?
#
loop_
_entity_poly.entity_id
_entity_poly.type
_entity_poly.pdbx_seq_one_letter_code
_entity_poly.pdbx_strand_id
1 'polypeptide(L)'
;MENALATEIANAAARLVVEEGLEWGPAKRRAVRQLGLPARTPLPDNDLVEDAVREYIGLFCADTQPMELRALRELALVWMQRMQAFRPYLGGAVWHGTATRLSDIYIALFCDDPKSAEIALIDHHVDYEPGSMTGLRGELIDVLSVGCRSDALNEEIGVHLLIYDLDDLRGALRLDSRGRAPRGDMDAVRRLLQYMPSSSAPIP
;
A
#
# COMPACT_ATOMS: atom_id res chain seq x y z
N MET A 1 -27.18 -2.07 14.81
CA MET A 1 -26.51 -3.36 15.09
C MET A 1 -25.55 -3.74 13.98
N GLU A 2 -25.97 -3.73 12.71
CA GLU A 2 -25.11 -4.10 11.56
C GLU A 2 -23.82 -3.25 11.45
N ASN A 3 -23.92 -1.95 11.74
CA ASN A 3 -22.77 -1.05 11.77
C ASN A 3 -21.77 -1.39 12.90
N ALA A 4 -22.25 -1.82 14.08
CA ALA A 4 -21.38 -2.14 15.21
C ALA A 4 -20.52 -3.39 14.96
N LEU A 5 -21.11 -4.42 14.34
CA LEU A 5 -20.37 -5.63 13.97
C LEU A 5 -19.32 -5.35 12.88
N ALA A 6 -19.67 -4.53 11.89
CA ALA A 6 -18.73 -4.11 10.86
C ALA A 6 -17.53 -3.35 11.45
N THR A 7 -17.78 -2.44 12.40
CA THR A 7 -16.73 -1.73 13.14
C THR A 7 -15.85 -2.70 13.95
N GLU A 8 -16.43 -3.69 14.62
CA GLU A 8 -15.67 -4.69 15.38
C GLU A 8 -14.75 -5.52 14.48
N ILE A 9 -15.26 -5.98 13.33
CA ILE A 9 -14.45 -6.69 12.32
C ILE A 9 -13.35 -5.77 11.77
N ALA A 10 -13.67 -4.49 11.52
CA ALA A 10 -12.69 -3.52 11.01
C ALA A 10 -11.56 -3.27 12.01
N ASN A 11 -11.87 -3.12 13.30
CA ASN A 11 -10.87 -2.94 14.37
C ASN A 11 -9.99 -4.19 14.53
N ALA A 12 -10.60 -5.38 14.50
CA ALA A 12 -9.84 -6.63 14.54
C ALA A 12 -8.96 -6.79 13.29
N ALA A 13 -9.44 -6.40 12.11
CA ALA A 13 -8.65 -6.40 10.88
C ALA A 13 -7.51 -5.39 10.92
N ALA A 14 -7.75 -4.18 11.44
CA ALA A 14 -6.75 -3.12 11.56
C ALA A 14 -5.54 -3.58 12.38
N ARG A 15 -5.77 -4.26 13.50
CA ARG A 15 -4.68 -4.87 14.28
C ARG A 15 -3.86 -5.86 13.45
N LEU A 16 -4.52 -6.75 12.69
CA LEU A 16 -3.82 -7.71 11.83
C LEU A 16 -3.02 -7.04 10.71
N VAL A 17 -3.52 -5.94 10.15
CA VAL A 17 -2.79 -5.15 9.14
C VAL A 17 -1.54 -4.53 9.77
N VAL A 18 -1.68 -3.87 10.92
CA VAL A 18 -0.60 -3.10 11.54
C VAL A 18 0.47 -3.99 12.17
N GLU A 19 0.06 -5.04 12.89
CA GLU A 19 0.97 -5.86 13.71
C GLU A 19 1.53 -7.07 12.98
N GLU A 20 0.85 -7.53 11.92
CA GLU A 20 1.23 -8.74 11.18
C GLU A 20 1.46 -8.47 9.68
N GLY A 21 1.27 -7.23 9.19
CA GLY A 21 1.47 -6.89 7.78
C GLY A 21 0.46 -7.55 6.82
N LEU A 22 -0.71 -7.97 7.31
CA LEU A 22 -1.69 -8.64 6.45
C LEU A 22 -2.35 -7.66 5.48
N GLU A 23 -2.45 -8.08 4.22
CA GLU A 23 -3.33 -7.44 3.24
C GLU A 23 -4.79 -7.41 3.68
N TRP A 24 -5.54 -6.39 3.26
CA TRP A 24 -6.89 -6.10 3.78
C TRP A 24 -7.86 -7.26 3.61
N GLY A 25 -7.89 -7.91 2.45
CA GLY A 25 -8.78 -9.04 2.18
C GLY A 25 -8.56 -10.23 3.14
N PRO A 26 -7.31 -10.74 3.24
CA PRO A 26 -6.93 -11.72 4.26
C PRO A 26 -7.18 -11.26 5.70
N ALA A 27 -6.86 -10.00 6.05
CA ALA A 27 -7.07 -9.45 7.38
C ALA A 27 -8.55 -9.49 7.78
N LYS A 28 -9.46 -9.02 6.93
CA LYS A 28 -10.92 -9.07 7.17
C LYS A 28 -11.41 -10.50 7.38
N ARG A 29 -10.99 -11.43 6.51
CA ARG A 29 -11.37 -12.85 6.61
C ARG A 29 -10.82 -13.51 7.89
N ARG A 30 -9.62 -13.14 8.33
CA ARG A 30 -9.02 -13.64 9.56
C ARG A 30 -9.67 -13.02 10.80
N ALA A 31 -10.02 -11.73 10.76
CA ALA A 31 -10.77 -11.05 11.81
C ALA A 31 -12.11 -11.74 12.08
N VAL A 32 -12.89 -12.05 11.04
CA VAL A 32 -14.14 -12.83 11.16
C VAL A 32 -13.92 -14.16 11.90
N ARG A 33 -12.84 -14.88 11.58
CA ARG A 33 -12.51 -16.14 12.27
C ARG A 33 -12.10 -15.92 13.73
N GLN A 34 -11.29 -14.90 14.02
CA GLN A 34 -10.85 -14.59 15.39
C GLN A 34 -12.01 -14.19 16.30
N LEU A 35 -13.03 -13.53 15.74
CA LEU A 35 -14.25 -13.14 16.46
C LEU A 35 -15.27 -14.29 16.59
N GLY A 36 -14.98 -15.49 16.08
CA GLY A 36 -15.89 -16.64 16.16
C GLY A 36 -17.15 -16.49 15.30
N LEU A 37 -17.11 -15.62 14.28
CA LEU A 37 -18.27 -15.32 13.44
C LEU A 37 -18.41 -16.32 12.28
N PRO A 38 -19.63 -16.50 11.72
CA PRO A 38 -19.84 -17.35 10.55
C PRO A 38 -18.98 -16.95 9.34
N ALA A 39 -18.53 -17.93 8.55
CA ALA A 39 -17.67 -17.67 7.39
C ALA A 39 -18.31 -16.79 6.30
N ARG A 40 -19.64 -16.72 6.27
CA ARG A 40 -20.42 -15.89 5.32
C ARG A 40 -20.81 -14.52 5.89
N THR A 41 -20.26 -14.13 7.05
CA THR A 41 -20.49 -12.80 7.62
C THR A 41 -20.08 -11.72 6.61
N PRO A 42 -20.94 -10.72 6.35
CA PRO A 42 -20.57 -9.59 5.50
C PRO A 42 -19.29 -8.91 6.02
N LEU A 43 -18.35 -8.67 5.12
CA LEU A 43 -17.10 -7.98 5.46
C LEU A 43 -17.31 -6.46 5.43
N PRO A 44 -16.62 -5.70 6.30
CA PRO A 44 -16.63 -4.25 6.20
C PRO A 44 -16.03 -3.80 4.86
N ASP A 45 -16.44 -2.63 4.40
CA ASP A 45 -15.81 -2.01 3.23
C ASP A 45 -14.36 -1.60 3.53
N ASN A 46 -13.67 -1.15 2.48
CA ASN A 46 -12.27 -0.75 2.59
C ASN A 46 -12.09 0.58 3.34
N ASP A 47 -13.07 1.47 3.24
CA ASP A 47 -13.06 2.77 3.90
C ASP A 47 -13.08 2.60 5.43
N LEU A 48 -13.99 1.78 5.95
CA LEU A 48 -14.11 1.52 7.38
C LEU A 48 -12.86 0.84 7.95
N VAL A 49 -12.21 -0.04 7.17
CA VAL A 49 -10.94 -0.67 7.58
C VAL A 49 -9.79 0.33 7.55
N GLU A 50 -9.72 1.22 6.56
CA GLU A 50 -8.71 2.28 6.52
C GLU A 50 -8.82 3.21 7.74
N ASP A 51 -10.04 3.59 8.12
CA ASP A 51 -10.27 4.43 9.31
C ASP A 51 -9.83 3.73 10.60
N ALA A 52 -10.19 2.45 10.76
CA ALA A 52 -9.76 1.64 11.89
C ALA A 52 -8.23 1.48 11.94
N VAL A 53 -7.57 1.33 10.79
CA VAL A 53 -6.08 1.28 10.71
C VAL A 53 -5.47 2.61 11.14
N ARG A 54 -6.02 3.74 10.67
CA ARG A 54 -5.54 5.08 11.07
C ARG A 54 -5.69 5.30 12.57
N GLU A 55 -6.84 4.94 13.13
CA GLU A 55 -7.08 5.02 14.57
C GLU A 55 -6.10 4.14 15.35
N TYR A 56 -5.90 2.90 14.93
CA TYR A 56 -4.96 1.98 15.57
C TYR A 56 -3.53 2.53 15.55
N ILE A 57 -3.06 3.03 14.41
CA ILE A 57 -1.74 3.66 14.27
C ILE A 57 -1.63 4.87 15.20
N GLY A 58 -2.65 5.73 15.26
CA GLY A 58 -2.65 6.91 16.13
C GLY A 58 -2.62 6.56 17.63
N LEU A 59 -3.22 5.43 18.03
CA LEU A 59 -3.25 4.99 19.43
C LEU A 59 -2.00 4.22 19.85
N PHE A 60 -1.45 3.38 18.96
CA PHE A 60 -0.43 2.39 19.33
C PHE A 60 0.93 2.57 18.63
N CYS A 61 0.98 3.36 17.55
CA CYS A 61 2.18 3.49 16.70
C CYS A 61 2.54 4.96 16.38
N ALA A 62 1.98 5.93 17.10
CA ALA A 62 2.16 7.35 16.80
C ALA A 62 3.63 7.80 16.81
N ASP A 63 4.45 7.20 17.68
CA ASP A 63 5.86 7.57 17.84
C ASP A 63 6.79 6.91 16.81
N THR A 64 6.38 5.79 16.21
CA THR A 64 7.22 5.01 15.29
C THR A 64 6.79 5.16 13.83
N GLN A 65 5.49 5.13 13.57
CA GLN A 65 4.95 5.06 12.22
C GLN A 65 5.36 6.23 11.30
N PRO A 66 5.46 7.49 11.76
CA PRO A 66 5.90 8.58 10.89
C PRO A 66 7.31 8.37 10.32
N MET A 67 8.23 7.81 11.10
CA MET A 67 9.58 7.48 10.65
C MET A 67 9.56 6.28 9.70
N GLU A 68 8.76 5.26 10.02
CA GLU A 68 8.63 4.07 9.18
C GLU A 68 8.06 4.41 7.80
N LEU A 69 6.96 5.17 7.77
CA LEU A 69 6.31 5.63 6.55
C LEU A 69 7.25 6.48 5.70
N ARG A 70 8.07 7.34 6.32
CA ARG A 70 9.08 8.13 5.63
C ARG A 70 10.10 7.21 4.94
N ALA A 71 10.65 6.23 5.66
CA ALA A 71 11.62 5.29 5.11
C ALA A 71 11.04 4.49 3.92
N LEU A 72 9.79 4.03 4.02
CA LEU A 72 9.10 3.34 2.92
C LEU A 72 8.90 4.24 1.70
N ARG A 73 8.54 5.52 1.90
CA ARG A 73 8.40 6.49 0.81
C ARG A 73 9.74 6.82 0.14
N GLU A 74 10.82 6.88 0.91
CA GLU A 74 12.18 7.06 0.38
C GLU A 74 12.59 5.85 -0.48
N LEU A 75 12.37 4.63 0.02
CA LEU A 75 12.63 3.40 -0.73
C LEU A 75 11.76 3.31 -2.00
N ALA A 76 10.48 3.63 -1.89
CA ALA A 76 9.58 3.69 -3.04
C ALA A 76 10.09 4.67 -4.10
N LEU A 77 10.55 5.86 -3.69
CA LEU A 77 11.07 6.87 -4.60
C LEU A 77 12.35 6.39 -5.33
N VAL A 78 13.21 5.61 -4.68
CA VAL A 78 14.37 4.97 -5.34
C VAL A 78 13.92 4.04 -6.45
N TRP A 79 12.92 3.18 -6.19
CA TRP A 79 12.37 2.27 -7.20
C TRP A 79 11.64 2.99 -8.32
N MET A 80 10.88 4.03 -8.01
CA MET A 80 10.25 4.87 -9.02
C MET A 80 11.30 5.56 -9.91
N GLN A 81 12.47 5.94 -9.38
CA GLN A 81 13.56 6.47 -10.22
C GLN A 81 14.16 5.40 -11.14
N ARG A 82 14.38 4.19 -10.63
CA ARG A 82 14.88 3.06 -11.45
C ARG A 82 13.93 2.71 -12.59
N MET A 83 12.63 2.75 -12.30
CA MET A 83 11.57 2.40 -13.25
C MET A 83 10.95 3.63 -13.95
N GLN A 84 11.65 4.77 -13.98
CA GLN A 84 11.12 6.04 -14.48
C GLN A 84 10.59 5.94 -15.93
N ALA A 85 11.23 5.12 -16.77
CA ALA A 85 10.81 4.88 -18.16
C ALA A 85 9.37 4.34 -18.26
N PHE A 86 8.85 3.71 -17.21
CA PHE A 86 7.54 3.07 -17.15
C PHE A 86 6.51 3.87 -16.37
N ARG A 87 6.71 5.19 -16.21
CA ARG A 87 5.74 6.13 -15.62
C ARG A 87 5.18 5.63 -14.27
N PRO A 88 6.04 5.47 -13.24
CA PRO A 88 5.65 4.81 -12.01
C PRO A 88 4.74 5.68 -11.13
N TYR A 89 3.75 5.04 -10.51
CA TYR A 89 2.85 5.65 -9.53
C TYR A 89 2.78 4.82 -8.25
N LEU A 90 3.06 5.47 -7.11
CA LEU A 90 2.99 4.86 -5.79
C LEU A 90 1.54 4.79 -5.32
N GLY A 91 1.07 3.60 -4.94
CA GLY A 91 -0.26 3.37 -4.36
C GLY A 91 -0.21 2.75 -2.97
N GLY A 92 -1.35 2.20 -2.54
CA GLY A 92 -1.45 1.41 -1.31
C GLY A 92 -1.18 2.20 -0.02
N ALA A 93 -0.84 1.48 1.04
CA ALA A 93 -0.68 2.04 2.38
C ALA A 93 0.42 3.11 2.45
N VAL A 94 1.49 2.97 1.67
CA VAL A 94 2.62 3.92 1.64
C VAL A 94 2.20 5.26 1.03
N TRP A 95 1.37 5.23 -0.01
CA TRP A 95 0.76 6.43 -0.57
C TRP A 95 -0.23 7.07 0.42
N HIS A 96 -1.21 6.29 0.91
CA HIS A 96 -2.27 6.78 1.80
C HIS A 96 -1.79 7.17 3.20
N GLY A 97 -0.56 6.80 3.58
CA GLY A 97 0.04 7.17 4.85
C GLY A 97 -0.36 6.29 6.03
N THR A 98 -0.82 5.07 5.75
CA THR A 98 -1.19 4.05 6.74
C THR A 98 -0.18 2.91 6.83
N ALA A 99 0.92 2.99 6.07
CA ALA A 99 1.96 1.97 6.12
C ALA A 99 2.73 1.99 7.44
N THR A 100 3.12 0.81 7.90
CA THR A 100 4.08 0.55 8.98
C THR A 100 5.27 -0.21 8.41
N ARG A 101 6.32 -0.47 9.19
CA ARG A 101 7.49 -1.25 8.73
C ARG A 101 7.16 -2.65 8.17
N LEU A 102 5.97 -3.18 8.43
CA LEU A 102 5.49 -4.48 7.93
C LEU A 102 4.69 -4.36 6.63
N SER A 103 4.58 -3.16 6.06
CA SER A 103 3.85 -2.91 4.82
C SER A 103 4.77 -2.99 3.61
N ASP A 104 4.30 -3.70 2.58
CA ASP A 104 4.96 -3.73 1.28
C ASP A 104 4.65 -2.47 0.46
N ILE A 105 5.52 -2.21 -0.52
CA ILE A 105 5.44 -1.08 -1.44
C ILE A 105 4.82 -1.55 -2.76
N TYR A 106 3.73 -0.89 -3.17
CA TYR A 106 3.04 -1.17 -4.43
C TYR A 106 3.21 -0.01 -5.41
N ILE A 107 3.87 -0.26 -6.55
CA ILE A 107 4.13 0.73 -7.60
C ILE A 107 3.47 0.26 -8.90
N ALA A 108 2.48 1.01 -9.37
CA ALA A 108 1.90 0.80 -10.69
C ALA A 108 2.83 1.36 -11.77
N LEU A 109 3.23 0.51 -12.70
CA LEU A 109 4.00 0.87 -13.90
C LEU A 109 3.05 0.90 -15.09
N PHE A 110 3.07 1.98 -15.85
CA PHE A 110 2.27 2.16 -17.07
C PHE A 110 3.19 2.12 -18.28
N CYS A 111 3.21 0.95 -18.90
CA CYS A 111 4.16 0.57 -19.94
C CYS A 111 3.54 0.74 -21.33
N ASP A 112 4.34 1.19 -22.30
CA ASP A 112 3.97 1.12 -23.73
C ASP A 112 4.01 -0.35 -24.23
N ASP A 113 4.90 -1.15 -23.65
CA ASP A 113 4.97 -2.61 -23.83
C ASP A 113 5.10 -3.28 -22.45
N PRO A 114 4.12 -4.05 -21.96
CA PRO A 114 4.16 -4.69 -20.65
C PRO A 114 5.43 -5.52 -20.38
N LYS A 115 6.02 -6.14 -21.42
CA LYS A 115 7.23 -6.96 -21.26
C LYS A 115 8.50 -6.14 -21.00
N SER A 116 8.52 -4.88 -21.41
CA SER A 116 9.70 -4.03 -21.32
C SER A 116 10.14 -3.75 -19.87
N ALA A 117 9.19 -3.74 -18.93
CA ALA A 117 9.50 -3.58 -17.50
C ALA A 117 10.29 -4.76 -16.93
N GLU A 118 9.92 -5.99 -17.32
CA GLU A 118 10.63 -7.20 -16.90
C GLU A 118 12.04 -7.25 -17.48
N ILE A 119 12.19 -6.91 -18.77
CA ILE A 119 13.50 -6.82 -19.43
C ILE A 119 14.41 -5.81 -18.73
N ALA A 120 13.88 -4.66 -18.30
CA ALA A 120 14.68 -3.68 -17.57
C ALA A 120 15.21 -4.23 -16.23
N LEU A 121 14.43 -5.04 -15.50
CA LEU A 121 14.92 -5.69 -14.28
C LEU A 121 16.05 -6.68 -14.59
N ILE A 122 15.90 -7.48 -15.66
CA ILE A 122 16.91 -8.44 -16.12
C ILE A 122 18.21 -7.70 -16.51
N ASP A 123 18.11 -6.65 -17.32
CA ASP A 123 19.27 -5.87 -17.77
C ASP A 123 20.03 -5.24 -16.58
N HIS A 124 19.30 -4.84 -15.54
CA HIS A 124 19.85 -4.33 -14.30
C HIS A 124 20.27 -5.42 -13.29
N HIS A 125 20.18 -6.70 -13.67
CA HIS A 125 20.55 -7.86 -12.85
C HIS A 125 19.85 -7.83 -11.47
N VAL A 126 18.57 -7.44 -11.46
CA VAL A 126 17.73 -7.46 -10.26
C VAL A 126 17.11 -8.84 -10.11
N ASP A 127 17.27 -9.45 -8.93
CA ASP A 127 16.53 -10.66 -8.57
C ASP A 127 15.06 -10.29 -8.28
N TYR A 128 14.13 -10.92 -9.00
CA TYR A 128 12.70 -10.69 -8.83
C TYR A 128 11.90 -11.99 -8.92
N GLU A 129 10.73 -12.00 -8.29
CA GLU A 129 9.75 -13.08 -8.35
C GLU A 129 8.55 -12.65 -9.20
N PRO A 130 8.31 -13.32 -10.35
CA PRO A 130 7.12 -13.06 -11.15
C PRO A 130 5.88 -13.67 -10.49
N GLY A 131 4.77 -12.95 -10.57
CA GLY A 131 3.47 -13.40 -10.10
C GLY A 131 2.34 -12.68 -10.84
N SER A 132 1.11 -12.90 -10.38
CA SER A 132 -0.05 -12.23 -10.94
C SER A 132 -1.05 -11.87 -9.85
N MET A 133 -1.77 -10.76 -10.04
CA MET A 133 -2.83 -10.33 -9.13
C MET A 133 -3.99 -9.68 -9.86
N THR A 134 -5.10 -9.48 -9.15
CA THR A 134 -6.23 -8.71 -9.67
C THR A 134 -5.85 -7.23 -9.75
N GLY A 135 -5.86 -6.68 -10.96
CA GLY A 135 -5.57 -5.30 -11.29
C GLY A 135 -6.74 -4.35 -11.01
N LEU A 136 -6.64 -3.16 -11.58
CA LEU A 136 -7.46 -2.00 -11.20
C LEU A 136 -8.90 -2.11 -11.68
N ARG A 137 -9.13 -2.77 -12.81
CA ARG A 137 -10.46 -2.98 -13.39
C ARG A 137 -10.92 -4.43 -13.21
N GLY A 138 -10.25 -5.19 -12.36
CA GLY A 138 -10.56 -6.59 -12.09
C GLY A 138 -9.90 -7.59 -13.05
N GLU A 139 -9.10 -7.12 -14.00
CA GLU A 139 -8.28 -7.96 -14.87
C GLU A 139 -7.16 -8.65 -14.09
N LEU A 140 -6.61 -9.74 -14.63
CA LEU A 140 -5.37 -10.33 -14.11
C LEU A 140 -4.19 -9.56 -14.71
N ILE A 141 -3.30 -9.07 -13.87
CA ILE A 141 -2.07 -8.37 -14.28
C ILE A 141 -0.84 -9.11 -13.78
N ASP A 142 0.28 -8.87 -14.46
CA ASP A 142 1.59 -9.33 -14.01
C ASP A 142 2.12 -8.45 -12.88
N VAL A 143 2.81 -9.09 -11.95
CA VAL A 143 3.48 -8.43 -10.82
C VAL A 143 4.91 -8.95 -10.74
N LEU A 144 5.87 -8.03 -10.68
CA LEU A 144 7.27 -8.35 -10.46
C LEU A 144 7.64 -7.92 -9.05
N SER A 145 7.93 -8.87 -8.19
CA SER A 145 8.18 -8.63 -6.76
C SER A 145 9.66 -8.68 -6.45
N VAL A 146 10.17 -7.67 -5.75
CA VAL A 146 11.58 -7.56 -5.37
C VAL A 146 11.70 -7.44 -3.85
N GLY A 147 12.54 -8.26 -3.24
CA GLY A 147 12.94 -8.10 -1.84
C GLY A 147 13.98 -7.00 -1.70
N CYS A 148 13.73 -6.01 -0.85
CA CYS A 148 14.67 -4.91 -0.59
C CYS A 148 14.93 -4.75 0.89
N ARG A 149 16.18 -4.95 1.31
CA ARG A 149 16.63 -4.59 2.65
C ARG A 149 16.53 -3.08 2.88
N SER A 150 15.76 -2.68 3.89
CA SER A 150 15.70 -1.30 4.36
C SER A 150 16.52 -1.15 5.64
N ASP A 151 17.69 -0.52 5.54
CA ASP A 151 18.56 -0.28 6.70
C ASP A 151 17.89 0.59 7.78
N ALA A 152 17.09 1.58 7.35
CA ALA A 152 16.36 2.47 8.26
C ALA A 152 15.30 1.74 9.08
N LEU A 153 14.72 0.66 8.54
CA LEU A 153 13.70 -0.15 9.20
C LEU A 153 14.25 -1.44 9.81
N ASN A 154 15.48 -1.81 9.46
CA ASN A 154 16.08 -3.10 9.74
C ASN A 154 15.21 -4.30 9.30
N GLU A 155 14.48 -4.13 8.20
CA GLU A 155 13.47 -5.08 7.69
C GLU A 155 13.67 -5.36 6.20
N GLU A 156 13.24 -6.53 5.73
CA GLU A 156 13.13 -6.84 4.31
C GLU A 156 11.76 -6.35 3.80
N ILE A 157 11.77 -5.41 2.85
CA ILE A 157 10.54 -4.80 2.32
C ILE A 157 10.26 -5.37 0.93
N GLY A 158 9.04 -5.87 0.72
CA GLY A 158 8.56 -6.25 -0.60
C GLY A 158 8.27 -5.00 -1.45
N VAL A 159 8.84 -4.95 -2.65
CA VAL A 159 8.52 -3.95 -3.67
C VAL A 159 7.83 -4.67 -4.82
N HIS A 160 6.53 -4.44 -4.96
CA HIS A 160 5.71 -5.03 -5.99
C HIS A 160 5.49 -4.03 -7.12
N LEU A 161 5.99 -4.38 -8.31
CA LEU A 161 5.83 -3.62 -9.54
C LEU A 161 4.64 -4.19 -10.30
N LEU A 162 3.52 -3.47 -10.32
CA LEU A 162 2.28 -3.87 -10.98
C LEU A 162 2.32 -3.39 -12.42
N ILE A 163 2.22 -4.32 -13.38
CA ILE A 163 2.40 -4.00 -14.79
C ILE A 163 1.04 -3.71 -15.44
N TYR A 164 0.88 -2.47 -15.92
CA TYR A 164 -0.30 -2.01 -16.64
C TYR A 164 0.05 -1.52 -18.04
N ASP A 165 -0.94 -1.57 -18.92
CA ASP A 165 -0.87 -0.90 -20.21
C ASP A 165 -0.97 0.63 -20.02
N LEU A 166 -0.33 1.41 -20.89
CA LEU A 166 -0.38 2.86 -20.83
C LEU A 166 -1.82 3.41 -20.90
N ASP A 167 -2.72 2.76 -21.63
CA ASP A 167 -4.13 3.16 -21.74
C ASP A 167 -4.87 3.14 -20.39
N ASP A 168 -4.33 2.39 -19.41
CA ASP A 168 -4.92 2.23 -18.09
C ASP A 168 -4.68 3.43 -17.19
N LEU A 169 -3.69 4.26 -17.53
CA LEU A 169 -3.24 5.39 -16.71
C LEU A 169 -4.36 6.38 -16.42
N ARG A 170 -5.23 6.65 -17.39
CA ARG A 170 -6.34 7.60 -17.19
C ARG A 170 -7.36 7.08 -16.18
N GLY A 171 -7.65 5.78 -16.20
CA GLY A 171 -8.55 5.14 -15.24
C GLY A 171 -7.92 5.05 -13.85
N ALA A 172 -6.62 4.77 -13.81
CA ALA A 172 -5.80 4.67 -12.62
C ALA A 172 -5.76 5.94 -11.76
N LEU A 173 -5.90 7.13 -12.35
CA LEU A 173 -5.86 8.41 -11.63
C LEU A 173 -7.25 8.93 -11.23
N ARG A 174 -8.32 8.18 -11.49
CA ARG A 174 -9.66 8.54 -11.02
C ARG A 174 -9.69 8.55 -9.49
N LEU A 175 -10.33 9.58 -8.94
CA LEU A 175 -10.44 9.76 -7.50
C LEU A 175 -11.13 8.54 -6.85
N ASP A 176 -10.70 8.21 -5.64
CA ASP A 176 -11.31 7.17 -4.81
C ASP A 176 -12.70 7.58 -4.31
N SER A 177 -13.36 6.70 -3.55
CA SER A 177 -14.66 6.96 -2.90
C SER A 177 -14.65 8.21 -1.99
N ARG A 178 -13.46 8.64 -1.54
CA ARG A 178 -13.24 9.80 -0.67
C ARG A 178 -12.75 11.03 -1.44
N GLY A 179 -12.75 11.00 -2.77
CA GLY A 179 -12.32 12.13 -3.59
C GLY A 179 -10.80 12.38 -3.59
N ARG A 180 -9.99 11.41 -3.15
CA ARG A 180 -8.52 11.51 -3.11
C ARG A 180 -7.92 10.83 -4.32
N ALA A 181 -6.74 11.28 -4.73
CA ALA A 181 -5.96 10.55 -5.72
C ALA A 181 -5.56 9.18 -5.13
N PRO A 182 -5.84 8.05 -5.79
CA PRO A 182 -5.54 6.72 -5.25
C PRO A 182 -4.05 6.35 -5.36
N ARG A 183 -3.27 7.17 -6.06
CA ARG A 183 -1.83 7.03 -6.25
C ARG A 183 -1.20 8.35 -6.65
N GLY A 184 0.12 8.46 -6.50
CA GLY A 184 0.88 9.65 -6.85
C GLY A 184 2.13 9.35 -7.67
N ASP A 185 2.47 10.27 -8.55
CA ASP A 185 3.74 10.27 -9.28
C ASP A 185 4.93 10.61 -8.36
N MET A 186 6.14 10.58 -8.92
CA MET A 186 7.38 10.87 -8.20
C MET A 186 7.37 12.25 -7.53
N ASP A 187 6.79 13.27 -8.17
CA ASP A 187 6.74 14.62 -7.62
C ASP A 187 5.76 14.72 -6.46
N ALA A 188 4.65 13.99 -6.53
CA ALA A 188 3.72 13.84 -5.42
C ALA A 188 4.38 13.15 -4.21
N VAL A 189 5.15 12.09 -4.44
CA VAL A 189 5.91 11.42 -3.37
C VAL A 189 6.97 12.35 -2.78
N ARG A 190 7.70 13.11 -3.60
CA ARG A 190 8.66 14.12 -3.11
C ARG A 190 8.00 15.17 -2.23
N ARG A 191 6.80 15.65 -2.59
CA ARG A 191 6.02 16.58 -1.74
C ARG A 191 5.66 15.96 -0.39
N LEU A 192 5.27 14.68 -0.36
CA LEU A 192 4.99 13.95 0.90
C LEU A 192 6.25 13.82 1.79
N LEU A 193 7.44 13.72 1.20
CA LEU A 193 8.71 13.63 1.95
C LEU A 193 9.21 14.99 2.46
N GLN A 194 8.82 16.08 1.81
CA GLN A 194 9.11 17.45 2.23
C GLN A 194 8.17 17.91 3.35
N TYR A 195 6.94 17.39 3.37
CA TYR A 195 5.98 17.68 4.43
C TYR A 195 6.41 16.99 5.72
N MET A 196 7.01 17.75 6.64
CA MET A 196 7.12 17.31 8.04
C MET A 196 5.73 17.36 8.66
N PRO A 197 5.19 16.26 9.21
CA PRO A 197 3.96 16.35 9.98
C PRO A 197 4.23 17.27 11.17
N SER A 198 3.55 18.42 11.20
CA SER A 198 3.51 19.27 12.37
C SER A 198 2.94 18.45 13.52
N SER A 199 3.76 18.19 14.54
CA SER A 199 3.31 17.68 15.83
C SER A 199 2.31 18.69 16.40
N SER A 200 1.01 18.42 16.24
CA SER A 200 -0.02 19.11 17.00
C SER A 200 -0.33 18.27 18.23
N ALA A 201 0.46 18.44 19.28
CA ALA A 201 -0.01 18.20 20.63
C ALA A 201 -1.23 19.11 20.90
N PRO A 202 -2.23 18.69 21.71
CA PRO A 202 -3.33 19.56 22.06
C PRO A 202 -2.81 20.66 22.99
N ILE A 203 -3.07 21.92 22.63
CA ILE A 203 -2.89 23.07 23.53
C ILE A 203 -4.06 23.01 24.56
N PRO A 204 -3.79 23.23 25.86
CA PRO A 204 -4.77 23.09 26.94
C PRO A 204 -5.99 24.03 26.83
#